data_AF-A0A850ALD4-F1
#
_entry.id   AF-A0A850ALD4-F1
#
_cell.length_a   1.000
_cell.length_b   1.000
_cell.length_c   1.000
_cell.angle_alpha   90.00
_cell.angle_beta   90.00
_cell.angle_gamma   90.00
#
_symmetry.space_group_name_H-M   'P 1'
#
loop_
_entity.id
_entity.type
_entity.pdbx_description
1 polymer ?
#
loop_
_entity_poly.entity_id
_entity_poly.type
_entity_poly.pdbx_seq_one_letter_code
_entity_poly.pdbx_strand_id
1 'polypeptide(L)'
;MNRTVNQHKNSLAETHKRVLLERLLQGNYPPHLLIAFAFHKILGWPTERMVAEFYQKPLSVVEGELEKQLIKEGFEDGYVRNLFQPLRLGLEKPLNLIRSKQFKNEYKPLLTEIAGTTKLSDYFRKEPETAISEYWDSDTDLLLIADAIQNKPGAFERLYRTVEEQALGFIRFKMGNDKRSKDLARETPREVWEKLPEYNPAFRPFIAFVKNRAWFLINRYWKNIRNPREVSLDELKFEFPGLDDEETPAKISSRTAADASESQPLSDEELNEKLRLYGILWKVTFRCPVLPHLLITFSFNKLLGEKPASIVAGKSKKFLQKLGELLEEELILKSQLPEDFIRARIARLYQNLGKTFDDFQLDPRGRESLPTLEGRKIGRTVLKEYYRLDPPEGNIPMWSQLAQRKVQQCLVQYLRSTKIKEIKNNLL
;
A
#
# COMPACT_ATOMS: atom_id res chain seq x y z
N MET A 1 31.34 -46.14 2.72
CA MET A 1 31.01 -44.82 2.13
C MET A 1 29.59 -44.33 2.45
N ASN A 2 28.54 -45.16 2.42
CA ASN A 2 27.15 -44.69 2.69
C ASN A 2 26.85 -44.24 4.14
N ARG A 3 27.54 -44.77 5.16
CA ARG A 3 27.32 -44.35 6.57
C ARG A 3 27.82 -42.92 6.85
N THR A 4 28.96 -42.53 6.28
CA THR A 4 29.57 -41.21 6.51
C THR A 4 28.77 -40.09 5.83
N VAL A 5 28.17 -40.36 4.66
CA VAL A 5 27.31 -39.41 3.95
C VAL A 5 25.99 -39.15 4.71
N ASN A 6 25.41 -40.19 5.33
CA ASN A 6 24.19 -40.04 6.13
C ASN A 6 24.43 -39.29 7.46
N GLN A 7 25.59 -39.50 8.11
CA GLN A 7 25.95 -38.72 9.31
C GLN A 7 26.12 -37.23 9.02
N HIS A 8 26.74 -36.86 7.89
CA HIS A 8 26.90 -35.46 7.52
C HIS A 8 25.58 -34.75 7.17
N LYS A 9 24.66 -35.43 6.48
CA LYS A 9 23.34 -34.86 6.15
C LYS A 9 22.49 -34.59 7.40
N ASN A 10 22.53 -35.50 8.38
CA ASN A 10 21.80 -35.33 9.62
C ASN A 10 22.35 -34.16 10.46
N SER A 11 23.68 -34.03 10.54
CA SER A 11 24.33 -32.91 11.24
C SER A 11 23.99 -31.54 10.64
N LEU A 12 23.92 -31.45 9.31
CA LEU A 12 23.57 -30.20 8.63
C LEU A 12 22.09 -29.83 8.88
N ALA A 13 21.18 -30.81 8.79
CA ALA A 13 19.76 -30.62 9.06
C ALA A 13 19.49 -30.20 10.51
N GLU A 14 20.18 -30.80 11.49
CA GLU A 14 20.07 -30.41 12.91
C GLU A 14 20.58 -28.99 13.15
N THR A 15 21.72 -28.62 12.56
CA THR A 15 22.26 -27.27 12.65
C THR A 15 21.27 -26.26 12.06
N HIS A 16 20.63 -26.58 10.95
CA HIS A 16 19.61 -25.73 10.33
C HIS A 16 18.37 -25.54 11.23
N LYS A 17 17.85 -26.64 11.81
CA LYS A 17 16.71 -26.56 12.73
C LYS A 17 17.04 -25.67 13.94
N ARG A 18 18.25 -25.78 14.50
CA ARG A 18 18.71 -24.95 15.62
C ARG A 18 18.71 -23.46 15.25
N VAL A 19 19.37 -23.08 14.16
CA VAL A 19 19.46 -21.68 13.73
C VAL A 19 18.09 -21.09 13.42
N LEU A 20 17.21 -21.87 12.78
CA LEU A 20 15.86 -21.43 12.46
C LEU A 20 15.05 -21.18 13.75
N LEU A 21 15.09 -22.14 14.68
CA LEU A 21 14.42 -22.03 15.98
C LEU A 21 14.93 -20.80 16.77
N GLU A 22 16.24 -20.54 16.78
CA GLU A 22 16.80 -19.38 17.48
C GLU A 22 16.27 -18.06 16.93
N ARG A 23 16.28 -17.90 15.62
CA ARG A 23 15.84 -16.66 14.97
C ARG A 23 14.35 -16.41 15.12
N LEU A 24 13.56 -17.48 15.12
CA LEU A 24 12.13 -17.39 15.35
C LEU A 24 11.83 -16.93 16.78
N LEU A 25 12.39 -17.61 17.78
CA LEU A 25 12.09 -17.33 19.18
C LEU A 25 12.70 -16.02 19.69
N GLN A 26 13.78 -15.53 19.07
CA GLN A 26 14.34 -14.20 19.34
C GLN A 26 13.58 -13.06 18.65
N GLY A 27 12.71 -13.36 17.68
CA GLY A 27 11.97 -12.34 16.95
C GLY A 27 10.72 -11.86 17.68
N ASN A 28 10.29 -10.62 17.39
CA ASN A 28 9.04 -10.05 17.89
C ASN A 28 7.83 -10.55 17.10
N TYR A 29 7.58 -11.86 17.14
CA TYR A 29 6.46 -12.50 16.46
C TYR A 29 5.28 -12.76 17.42
N PRO A 30 4.03 -12.79 16.91
CA PRO A 30 2.90 -13.27 17.68
C PRO A 30 3.13 -14.71 18.18
N PRO A 31 2.89 -15.02 19.47
CA PRO A 31 3.22 -16.33 20.03
C PRO A 31 2.58 -17.53 19.32
N HIS A 32 1.31 -17.43 18.87
CA HIS A 32 0.64 -18.51 18.15
C HIS A 32 1.33 -18.88 16.83
N LEU A 33 1.89 -17.90 16.11
CA LEU A 33 2.61 -18.15 14.86
C LEU A 33 3.94 -18.86 15.13
N LEU A 34 4.66 -18.45 16.18
CA LEU A 34 5.91 -19.10 16.57
C LEU A 34 5.68 -20.56 16.96
N ILE A 35 4.67 -20.82 17.78
CA ILE A 35 4.32 -22.14 18.24
C ILE A 35 3.90 -23.03 17.07
N ALA A 36 2.97 -22.56 16.23
CA ALA A 36 2.49 -23.30 15.08
C ALA A 36 3.62 -23.61 14.09
N PHE A 37 4.48 -22.63 13.84
CA PHE A 37 5.65 -22.79 12.97
C PHE A 37 6.60 -23.86 13.49
N ALA A 38 6.94 -23.82 14.78
CA ALA A 38 7.91 -24.75 15.35
C ALA A 38 7.41 -26.20 15.30
N PHE A 39 6.13 -26.45 15.58
CA PHE A 39 5.54 -27.77 15.37
C PHE A 39 5.63 -28.21 13.90
N HIS A 40 5.17 -27.37 13.00
CA HIS A 40 5.05 -27.76 11.61
C HIS A 40 6.42 -27.92 10.92
N LYS A 41 7.35 -26.98 11.13
CA LYS A 41 8.62 -26.92 10.38
C LYS A 41 9.83 -27.47 11.13
N ILE A 42 9.89 -27.34 12.45
CA ILE A 42 11.03 -27.86 13.23
C ILE A 42 10.80 -29.33 13.58
N LEU A 43 9.61 -29.65 14.09
CA LEU A 43 9.22 -31.02 14.45
C LEU A 43 8.66 -31.81 13.26
N GLY A 44 8.36 -31.17 12.13
CA GLY A 44 7.83 -31.83 10.95
C GLY A 44 6.41 -32.37 11.14
N TRP A 45 5.64 -31.80 12.07
CA TRP A 45 4.28 -32.28 12.33
C TRP A 45 3.35 -31.88 11.18
N PRO A 46 2.50 -32.81 10.69
CA PRO A 46 1.44 -32.45 9.76
C PRO A 46 0.47 -31.49 10.46
N THR A 47 -0.05 -30.53 9.68
CA THR A 47 -0.93 -29.47 10.20
C THR A 47 -2.16 -30.06 10.87
N GLU A 48 -2.74 -31.11 10.29
CA GLU A 48 -3.92 -31.82 10.77
C GLU A 48 -3.72 -32.35 12.19
N ARG A 49 -2.52 -32.87 12.47
CA ARG A 49 -2.17 -33.36 13.80
C ARG A 49 -2.10 -32.20 14.81
N MET A 50 -1.47 -31.10 14.44
CA MET A 50 -1.37 -29.93 15.30
C MET A 50 -2.74 -29.36 15.63
N VAL A 51 -3.63 -29.27 14.63
CA VAL A 51 -5.02 -28.84 14.83
C VAL A 51 -5.75 -29.81 15.75
N ALA A 52 -5.71 -31.12 15.47
CA ALA A 52 -6.38 -32.13 16.28
C ALA A 52 -5.93 -32.10 17.75
N GLU A 53 -4.63 -31.91 18.02
CA GLU A 53 -4.08 -31.99 19.37
C GLU A 53 -4.14 -30.66 20.16
N PHE A 54 -4.05 -29.50 19.49
CA PHE A 54 -3.77 -28.23 20.15
C PHE A 54 -4.73 -27.09 19.83
N TYR A 55 -5.63 -27.24 18.86
CA TYR A 55 -6.43 -26.12 18.34
C TYR A 55 -7.21 -25.35 19.42
N GLN A 56 -7.71 -26.07 20.42
CA GLN A 56 -8.52 -25.52 21.52
C GLN A 56 -7.77 -25.34 22.84
N LYS A 57 -6.46 -25.62 22.87
CA LYS A 57 -5.66 -25.51 24.10
C LYS A 57 -5.06 -24.11 24.24
N PRO A 58 -4.90 -23.60 25.48
CA PRO A 58 -4.20 -22.34 25.72
C PRO A 58 -2.77 -22.37 25.18
N LEU A 59 -2.30 -21.28 24.58
CA LEU A 59 -0.96 -21.21 23.96
C LEU A 59 0.16 -21.52 24.96
N SER A 60 0.00 -21.19 26.24
CA SER A 60 0.95 -21.56 27.30
C SER A 60 1.11 -23.08 27.45
N VAL A 61 0.02 -23.83 27.34
CA VAL A 61 0.03 -25.30 27.38
C VAL A 61 0.70 -25.85 26.12
N VAL A 62 0.39 -25.26 24.97
CA VAL A 62 0.94 -25.70 23.68
C VAL A 62 2.45 -25.40 23.57
N GLU A 63 2.91 -24.28 24.13
CA GLU A 63 4.34 -23.96 24.24
C GLU A 63 5.09 -24.97 25.11
N GLY A 64 4.55 -25.34 26.27
CA GLY A 64 5.17 -26.36 27.13
C GLY A 64 5.24 -27.73 26.46
N GLU A 65 4.26 -28.09 25.63
CA GLU A 65 4.33 -29.32 24.82
C GLU A 65 5.37 -29.21 23.70
N LEU A 66 5.49 -28.05 23.04
CA LEU A 66 6.49 -27.82 22.01
C LEU A 66 7.92 -28.00 22.55
N GLU A 67 8.20 -27.41 23.71
CA GLU A 67 9.48 -27.57 24.41
C GLU A 67 9.80 -29.05 24.66
N LYS A 68 8.85 -29.80 25.24
CA LYS A 68 9.03 -31.23 25.52
C LYS A 68 9.34 -32.03 24.26
N GLN A 69 8.65 -31.74 23.16
CA GLN A 69 8.88 -32.43 21.89
C GLN A 69 10.26 -32.08 21.30
N LEU A 70 10.72 -30.83 21.40
CA LEU A 70 12.06 -30.46 20.95
C LEU A 70 13.15 -31.16 21.76
N ILE A 71 13.00 -31.26 23.07
CA ILE A 71 13.93 -32.02 23.92
C ILE A 71 13.94 -33.50 23.52
N LYS A 72 12.75 -34.07 23.25
CA LYS A 72 12.60 -35.45 22.77
C LYS A 72 13.27 -35.71 21.42
N GLU A 73 13.28 -34.71 20.53
CA GLU A 73 13.99 -34.74 19.24
C GLU A 73 15.53 -34.58 19.39
N GLY A 74 16.06 -34.52 20.61
CA GLY A 74 17.49 -34.51 20.87
C GLY A 74 18.11 -33.12 21.02
N PHE A 75 17.29 -32.07 21.16
CA PHE A 75 17.80 -30.76 21.57
C PHE A 75 18.18 -30.78 23.05
N GLU A 76 19.27 -30.10 23.40
CA GLU A 76 19.73 -30.03 24.78
C GLU A 76 18.73 -29.24 25.66
N ASP A 77 18.32 -29.80 26.80
CA ASP A 77 17.28 -29.23 27.67
C ASP A 77 17.60 -27.77 28.09
N GLY A 78 18.81 -27.53 28.59
CA GLY A 78 19.23 -26.18 29.00
C GLY A 78 19.19 -25.18 27.84
N TYR A 79 19.54 -25.62 26.64
CA TYR A 79 19.47 -24.78 25.43
C TYR A 79 18.03 -24.45 25.06
N VAL A 80 17.12 -25.44 25.00
CA VAL A 80 15.71 -25.21 24.66
C VAL A 80 15.04 -24.29 25.69
N ARG A 81 15.24 -24.53 26.99
CA ARG A 81 14.67 -23.69 28.06
C ARG A 81 15.08 -22.23 27.94
N ASN A 82 16.37 -21.98 27.70
CA ASN A 82 16.89 -20.62 27.51
C ASN A 82 16.28 -19.98 26.26
N LEU A 83 16.14 -20.76 25.19
CA LEU A 83 15.62 -20.26 23.93
C LEU A 83 14.14 -19.90 23.99
N PHE A 84 13.37 -20.59 24.83
CA PHE A 84 11.94 -20.36 25.03
C PHE A 84 11.64 -19.20 25.99
N GLN A 85 12.63 -18.70 26.73
CA GLN A 85 12.43 -17.60 27.68
C GLN A 85 11.77 -16.36 27.05
N PRO A 86 12.19 -15.85 25.87
CA PRO A 86 11.53 -14.70 25.24
C PRO A 86 10.06 -14.99 24.87
N LEU A 87 9.76 -16.20 24.40
CA LEU A 87 8.40 -16.63 24.06
C LEU A 87 7.51 -16.66 25.31
N ARG A 88 7.99 -17.23 26.43
CA ARG A 88 7.25 -17.26 27.71
C ARG A 88 6.95 -15.86 28.23
N LEU A 89 7.94 -14.97 28.22
CA LEU A 89 7.74 -13.57 28.58
C LEU A 89 6.73 -12.87 27.65
N GLY A 90 6.63 -13.30 26.40
CA GLY A 90 5.60 -12.84 25.45
C GLY A 90 4.21 -13.40 25.76
N LEU A 91 4.12 -14.67 26.18
CA LEU A 91 2.89 -15.33 26.56
C LEU A 91 2.27 -14.76 27.85
N GLU A 92 3.09 -14.22 28.76
CA GLU A 92 2.61 -13.55 29.98
C GLU A 92 2.07 -12.13 29.73
N LYS A 93 2.19 -11.61 28.51
CA LYS A 93 1.83 -10.22 28.18
C LYS A 93 0.49 -10.13 27.44
N PRO A 94 -0.22 -8.99 27.57
CA PRO A 94 -1.37 -8.70 26.72
C PRO A 94 -1.01 -8.55 25.24
N LEU A 95 -1.89 -9.00 24.34
CA LEU A 95 -1.65 -8.97 22.90
C LEU A 95 -1.55 -7.55 22.31
N ASN A 96 -2.09 -6.52 22.97
CA ASN A 96 -1.98 -5.13 22.52
C ASN A 96 -0.54 -4.60 22.46
N LEU A 97 0.41 -5.28 23.11
CA LEU A 97 1.83 -4.95 23.07
C LEU A 97 2.50 -5.40 21.76
N ILE A 98 1.84 -6.24 20.97
CA ILE A 98 2.29 -6.60 19.62
C ILE A 98 2.15 -5.36 18.72
N ARG A 99 3.27 -4.88 18.17
CA ARG A 99 3.35 -3.56 17.50
C ARG A 99 2.65 -3.48 16.14
N SER A 100 2.28 -4.60 15.52
CA SER A 100 1.72 -4.60 14.17
C SER A 100 0.30 -4.00 14.11
N LYS A 101 0.14 -2.88 13.40
CA LYS A 101 -1.18 -2.24 13.18
C LYS A 101 -2.19 -3.16 12.50
N GLN A 102 -1.72 -3.99 11.56
CA GLN A 102 -2.57 -4.97 10.88
C GLN A 102 -3.09 -6.01 11.87
N PHE A 103 -2.19 -6.57 12.68
CA PHE A 103 -2.54 -7.51 13.74
C PHE A 103 -3.58 -6.91 14.70
N LYS A 104 -3.38 -5.67 15.14
CA LYS A 104 -4.32 -4.96 16.02
C LYS A 104 -5.72 -4.80 15.42
N ASN A 105 -5.79 -4.55 14.12
CA ASN A 105 -7.08 -4.41 13.43
C ASN A 105 -7.77 -5.78 13.28
N GLU A 106 -7.01 -6.81 12.95
CA GLU A 106 -7.54 -8.14 12.68
C GLU A 106 -8.00 -8.84 13.96
N TYR A 107 -7.19 -8.78 15.02
CA TYR A 107 -7.43 -9.46 16.29
C TYR A 107 -7.90 -8.51 17.39
N LYS A 108 -8.64 -7.45 17.01
CA LYS A 108 -9.16 -6.43 17.95
C LYS A 108 -9.82 -7.02 19.21
N PRO A 109 -10.64 -8.08 19.14
CA PRO A 109 -11.25 -8.67 20.33
C PRO A 109 -10.25 -9.28 21.33
N LEU A 110 -9.07 -9.68 20.85
CA LEU A 110 -8.07 -10.39 21.66
C LEU A 110 -7.05 -9.45 22.30
N LEU A 111 -7.04 -8.16 21.96
CA LEU A 111 -5.94 -7.27 22.35
C LEU A 111 -5.77 -7.08 23.86
N THR A 112 -6.83 -7.26 24.63
CA THR A 112 -6.81 -7.20 26.10
C THR A 112 -6.45 -8.52 26.76
N GLU A 113 -6.51 -9.63 26.02
CA GLU A 113 -6.23 -10.96 26.54
C GLU A 113 -4.73 -11.17 26.72
N ILE A 114 -4.38 -11.93 27.76
CA ILE A 114 -3.02 -12.43 27.98
C ILE A 114 -2.73 -13.46 26.89
N ALA A 115 -1.63 -13.30 26.15
CA ALA A 115 -1.37 -14.15 24.98
C ALA A 115 -1.36 -15.65 25.31
N GLY A 116 -0.82 -16.04 26.47
CA GLY A 116 -0.76 -17.42 26.95
C GLY A 116 -2.11 -18.07 27.27
N THR A 117 -3.17 -17.29 27.48
CA THR A 117 -4.53 -17.81 27.74
C THR A 117 -5.36 -17.99 26.46
N THR A 118 -4.97 -17.31 25.38
CA THR A 118 -5.59 -17.48 24.05
C THR A 118 -5.29 -18.85 23.45
N LYS A 119 -6.02 -19.24 22.41
CA LYS A 119 -5.95 -20.54 21.72
C LYS A 119 -5.60 -20.35 20.26
N LEU A 120 -5.10 -21.39 19.58
CA LEU A 120 -4.88 -21.33 18.12
C LEU A 120 -6.19 -21.00 17.37
N SER A 121 -7.32 -21.52 17.83
CA SER A 121 -8.65 -21.23 17.26
C SER A 121 -9.04 -19.75 17.28
N ASP A 122 -8.44 -18.94 18.15
CA ASP A 122 -8.75 -17.52 18.22
C ASP A 122 -8.11 -16.74 17.04
N TYR A 123 -7.11 -17.33 16.41
CA TYR A 123 -6.31 -16.70 15.35
C TYR A 123 -6.65 -17.16 13.94
N PHE A 124 -7.07 -18.43 13.78
CA PHE A 124 -7.34 -19.04 12.49
C PHE A 124 -8.85 -19.02 12.19
N ARG A 125 -9.27 -18.08 11.33
CA ARG A 125 -10.70 -17.85 10.99
C ARG A 125 -11.23 -18.71 9.84
N LYS A 126 -10.34 -19.32 9.05
CA LYS A 126 -10.71 -20.27 7.99
C LYS A 126 -10.69 -21.69 8.55
N GLU A 127 -10.93 -22.68 7.69
CA GLU A 127 -10.57 -24.08 7.98
C GLU A 127 -9.13 -24.12 8.48
N PRO A 128 -8.90 -24.61 9.71
CA PRO A 128 -7.63 -24.42 10.42
C PRO A 128 -6.46 -25.09 9.69
N GLU A 129 -6.69 -26.18 8.97
CA GLU A 129 -5.70 -26.88 8.17
C GLU A 129 -5.16 -25.99 7.05
N THR A 130 -6.07 -25.40 6.26
CA THR A 130 -5.75 -24.47 5.18
C THR A 130 -5.16 -23.18 5.74
N ALA A 131 -5.67 -22.70 6.87
CA ALA A 131 -5.18 -21.48 7.50
C ALA A 131 -3.75 -21.63 7.99
N ILE A 132 -3.34 -22.79 8.49
CA ILE A 132 -1.96 -22.98 8.93
C ILE A 132 -1.05 -23.24 7.73
N SER A 133 -1.46 -24.03 6.73
CA SER A 133 -0.61 -24.29 5.55
C SER A 133 -0.33 -23.04 4.71
N GLU A 134 -1.34 -22.19 4.47
CA GLU A 134 -1.21 -20.96 3.67
C GLU A 134 -0.15 -19.98 4.21
N TYR A 135 0.13 -19.99 5.52
CA TYR A 135 1.15 -19.10 6.10
C TYR A 135 2.58 -19.58 5.81
N TRP A 136 2.78 -20.85 5.47
CA TRP A 136 4.09 -21.50 5.55
C TRP A 136 4.54 -22.20 4.25
N ASP A 137 3.84 -22.00 3.14
CA ASP A 137 4.09 -22.65 1.83
C ASP A 137 5.38 -22.17 1.08
N SER A 138 6.31 -21.50 1.76
CA SER A 138 7.63 -21.16 1.18
C SER A 138 8.78 -21.51 2.13
N ASP A 139 8.92 -22.81 2.42
CA ASP A 139 10.01 -23.36 3.24
C ASP A 139 11.41 -22.90 2.81
N THR A 140 11.60 -22.81 1.50
CA THR A 140 12.85 -22.34 0.89
C THR A 140 13.09 -20.86 1.19
N ASP A 141 12.05 -20.02 1.15
CA ASP A 141 12.22 -18.58 1.33
C ASP A 141 12.64 -18.27 2.76
N LEU A 142 12.01 -18.87 3.77
CA LEU A 142 12.31 -18.59 5.18
C LEU A 142 13.75 -18.90 5.57
N LEU A 143 14.27 -20.03 5.11
CA LEU A 143 15.67 -20.40 5.32
C LEU A 143 16.60 -19.41 4.62
N LEU A 144 16.30 -19.06 3.37
CA LEU A 144 17.09 -18.08 2.63
C LEU A 144 17.00 -16.68 3.23
N ILE A 145 15.87 -16.29 3.83
CA ILE A 145 15.69 -15.03 4.56
C ILE A 145 16.58 -15.03 5.80
N ALA A 146 16.56 -16.09 6.60
CA ALA A 146 17.39 -16.19 7.80
C ALA A 146 18.88 -16.17 7.45
N ASP A 147 19.28 -16.90 6.41
CA ASP A 147 20.66 -16.91 5.90
C ASP A 147 21.07 -15.54 5.32
N ALA A 148 20.19 -14.88 4.58
CA ALA A 148 20.40 -13.55 4.03
C ALA A 148 20.60 -12.52 5.14
N ILE A 149 19.77 -12.53 6.19
CA ILE A 149 19.93 -11.65 7.36
C ILE A 149 21.26 -11.87 8.08
N GLN A 150 21.80 -13.09 8.05
CA GLN A 150 23.11 -13.43 8.61
C GLN A 150 24.29 -13.11 7.68
N ASN A 151 24.05 -12.46 6.54
CA ASN A 151 25.05 -12.20 5.51
C ASN A 151 25.73 -13.49 5.00
N LYS A 152 25.03 -14.63 4.98
CA LYS A 152 25.59 -15.85 4.38
C LYS A 152 25.75 -15.65 2.86
N PRO A 153 26.91 -16.00 2.29
CA PRO A 153 27.18 -15.76 0.87
C PRO A 153 26.11 -16.36 -0.06
N GLY A 154 25.58 -15.53 -0.96
CA GLY A 154 24.64 -15.94 -2.00
C GLY A 154 23.20 -16.19 -1.52
N ALA A 155 22.90 -16.07 -0.23
CA ALA A 155 21.59 -16.40 0.32
C ALA A 155 20.51 -15.42 -0.16
N PHE A 156 20.82 -14.13 -0.17
CA PHE A 156 19.91 -13.10 -0.67
C PHE A 156 19.66 -13.23 -2.17
N GLU A 157 20.69 -13.52 -2.95
CA GLU A 157 20.58 -13.69 -4.40
C GLU A 157 19.69 -14.89 -4.73
N ARG A 158 19.85 -16.00 -4.01
CA ARG A 158 18.96 -17.17 -4.13
C ARG A 158 17.53 -16.81 -3.76
N LEU A 159 17.33 -16.08 -2.66
CA LEU A 159 16.02 -15.63 -2.21
C LEU A 159 15.35 -14.72 -3.24
N TYR A 160 16.05 -13.70 -3.72
CA TYR A 160 15.49 -12.73 -4.65
C TYR A 160 15.17 -13.36 -6.01
N ARG A 161 15.98 -14.32 -6.47
CA ARG A 161 15.71 -15.07 -7.72
C ARG A 161 14.37 -15.79 -7.71
N THR A 162 13.84 -16.22 -6.54
CA THR A 162 12.53 -16.89 -6.49
C THR A 162 11.37 -15.95 -6.84
N VAL A 163 11.58 -14.63 -6.74
CA VAL A 163 10.56 -13.59 -6.92
C VAL A 163 10.89 -12.56 -8.00
N GLU A 164 12.06 -12.65 -8.62
CA GLU A 164 12.61 -11.65 -9.55
C GLU A 164 11.68 -11.36 -10.73
N GLU A 165 11.21 -12.41 -11.43
CA GLU A 165 10.32 -12.23 -12.59
C GLU A 165 8.98 -11.60 -12.20
N GLN A 166 8.43 -12.00 -11.05
CA GLN A 166 7.18 -11.48 -10.53
C GLN A 166 7.31 -10.01 -10.09
N ALA A 167 8.47 -9.63 -9.54
CA ALA A 167 8.80 -8.26 -9.20
C ALA A 167 8.95 -7.41 -10.48
N LEU A 168 9.68 -7.89 -11.48
CA LEU A 168 9.83 -7.22 -12.78
C LEU A 168 8.48 -7.03 -13.48
N GLY A 169 7.62 -8.05 -13.52
CA GLY A 169 6.27 -7.96 -14.08
C GLY A 169 5.42 -6.90 -13.38
N PHE A 170 5.51 -6.81 -12.05
CA PHE A 170 4.84 -5.76 -11.28
C PHE A 170 5.38 -4.36 -11.62
N ILE A 171 6.70 -4.19 -11.71
CA ILE A 171 7.33 -2.90 -12.06
C ILE A 171 6.93 -2.47 -13.47
N ARG A 172 7.02 -3.36 -14.46
CA ARG A 172 6.58 -3.13 -15.85
C ARG A 172 5.15 -2.61 -15.93
N PHE A 173 4.24 -3.29 -15.22
CA PHE A 173 2.84 -2.91 -15.18
C PHE A 173 2.63 -1.49 -14.61
N LYS A 174 3.44 -1.08 -13.63
CA LYS A 174 3.33 0.23 -12.99
C LYS A 174 4.02 1.36 -13.74
N MET A 175 5.11 1.06 -14.44
CA MET A 175 5.94 2.05 -15.13
C MET A 175 5.51 2.32 -16.56
N GLY A 176 4.93 1.33 -17.26
CA GLY A 176 4.49 1.46 -18.65
C GLY A 176 5.60 1.57 -19.70
N ASN A 177 6.88 1.74 -19.29
CA ASN A 177 8.05 1.82 -20.16
C ASN A 177 9.05 0.69 -19.84
N ASP A 178 9.42 -0.14 -20.83
CA ASP A 178 10.22 -1.34 -20.57
C ASP A 178 11.67 -1.06 -20.17
N LYS A 179 12.29 0.01 -20.68
CA LYS A 179 13.66 0.41 -20.33
C LYS A 179 13.75 0.84 -18.86
N ARG A 180 12.93 1.82 -18.48
CA ARG A 180 12.87 2.35 -17.09
C ARG A 180 12.47 1.27 -16.09
N SER A 181 11.63 0.31 -16.52
CA SER A 181 11.23 -0.82 -15.68
C SER A 181 12.40 -1.74 -15.36
N LYS A 182 13.31 -1.99 -16.32
CA LYS A 182 14.51 -2.81 -16.10
C LYS A 182 15.49 -2.12 -15.16
N ASP A 183 15.64 -0.81 -15.26
CA ASP A 183 16.52 -0.04 -14.38
C ASP A 183 16.03 -0.10 -12.92
N LEU A 184 14.75 0.16 -12.68
CA LEU A 184 14.16 0.03 -11.34
C LEU A 184 14.17 -1.42 -10.83
N ALA A 185 14.01 -2.41 -11.71
CA ALA A 185 14.12 -3.82 -11.33
C ALA A 185 15.53 -4.21 -10.89
N ARG A 186 16.59 -3.61 -11.48
CA ARG A 186 17.98 -3.79 -11.05
C ARG A 186 18.28 -3.14 -9.71
N GLU A 187 17.61 -2.04 -9.39
CA GLU A 187 17.75 -1.33 -8.10
C GLU A 187 16.96 -2.00 -6.96
N THR A 188 15.83 -2.63 -7.29
CA THR A 188 14.92 -3.26 -6.30
C THR A 188 15.60 -4.23 -5.33
N PRO A 189 16.50 -5.15 -5.74
CA PRO A 189 17.18 -6.05 -4.80
C PRO A 189 17.92 -5.30 -3.69
N ARG A 190 18.55 -4.16 -4.00
CA ARG A 190 19.28 -3.36 -3.00
C ARG A 190 18.33 -2.81 -1.93
N GLU A 191 17.20 -2.24 -2.34
CA GLU A 191 16.18 -1.72 -1.41
C GLU A 191 15.52 -2.84 -0.59
N VAL A 192 15.36 -4.02 -1.18
CA VAL A 192 14.86 -5.19 -0.46
C VAL A 192 15.89 -5.65 0.58
N TRP A 193 17.18 -5.72 0.22
CA TRP A 193 18.27 -6.08 1.11
C TRP A 193 18.39 -5.13 2.31
N GLU A 194 18.46 -3.82 2.05
CA GLU A 194 18.56 -2.79 3.10
C GLU A 194 17.38 -2.84 4.10
N LYS A 195 16.21 -3.32 3.65
CA LYS A 195 15.00 -3.45 4.47
C LYS A 195 14.68 -4.87 4.90
N LEU A 196 15.51 -5.85 4.54
CA LEU A 196 15.29 -7.25 4.88
C LEU A 196 15.26 -7.50 6.40
N PRO A 197 16.06 -6.82 7.24
CA PRO A 197 15.95 -6.96 8.69
C PRO A 197 14.60 -6.49 9.27
N GLU A 198 13.87 -5.63 8.55
CA GLU A 198 12.52 -5.17 8.93
C GLU A 198 11.42 -6.11 8.41
N TYR A 199 11.76 -7.06 7.53
CA TYR A 199 10.79 -7.97 6.94
C TYR A 199 10.35 -9.03 7.95
N ASN A 200 9.05 -9.28 7.98
CA ASN A 200 8.43 -10.27 8.83
C ASN A 200 7.60 -11.22 7.97
N PRO A 201 8.05 -12.48 7.78
CA PRO A 201 7.36 -13.43 6.91
C PRO A 201 6.02 -13.92 7.47
N ALA A 202 5.77 -13.74 8.77
CA ALA A 202 4.53 -14.14 9.40
C ALA A 202 3.34 -13.23 9.01
N PHE A 203 3.60 -12.01 8.51
CA PHE A 203 2.55 -11.07 8.10
C PHE A 203 2.26 -11.06 6.60
N ARG A 204 3.24 -11.43 5.78
CA ARG A 204 3.08 -11.41 4.33
C ARG A 204 4.15 -12.29 3.67
N PRO A 205 3.85 -12.90 2.51
CA PRO A 205 4.86 -13.60 1.70
C PRO A 205 5.98 -12.66 1.23
N PHE A 206 7.15 -13.23 0.92
CA PHE A 206 8.33 -12.46 0.54
C PHE A 206 8.09 -11.63 -0.73
N ILE A 207 7.39 -12.19 -1.72
CA ILE A 207 6.98 -11.46 -2.92
C ILE A 207 6.17 -10.18 -2.61
N ALA A 208 5.29 -10.21 -1.61
CA ALA A 208 4.49 -9.06 -1.25
C ALA A 208 5.35 -7.96 -0.61
N PHE A 209 6.38 -8.35 0.14
CA PHE A 209 7.40 -7.43 0.64
C PHE A 209 8.22 -6.81 -0.50
N VAL A 210 8.70 -7.62 -1.44
CA VAL A 210 9.45 -7.15 -2.62
C VAL A 210 8.63 -6.17 -3.46
N LYS A 211 7.37 -6.50 -3.79
CA LYS A 211 6.46 -5.60 -4.53
C LYS A 211 6.22 -4.29 -3.78
N ASN A 212 6.14 -4.33 -2.45
CA ASN A 212 6.01 -3.13 -1.64
C ASN A 212 7.26 -2.23 -1.72
N ARG A 213 8.46 -2.81 -1.69
CA ARG A 213 9.71 -2.05 -1.87
C ARG A 213 9.83 -1.49 -3.28
N ALA A 214 9.55 -2.29 -4.30
CA ALA A 214 9.48 -1.84 -5.69
C ALA A 214 8.51 -0.66 -5.87
N TRP A 215 7.34 -0.70 -5.22
CA TRP A 215 6.39 0.42 -5.22
C TRP A 215 6.96 1.70 -4.61
N PHE A 216 7.75 1.62 -3.53
CA PHE A 216 8.42 2.79 -2.95
C PHE A 216 9.46 3.38 -3.92
N LEU A 217 10.26 2.55 -4.59
CA LEU A 217 11.18 2.98 -5.63
C LEU A 217 10.46 3.69 -6.78
N ILE A 218 9.39 3.09 -7.31
CA ILE A 218 8.56 3.69 -8.37
C ILE A 218 8.03 5.06 -7.94
N ASN A 219 7.52 5.18 -6.71
CA ASN A 219 7.04 6.48 -6.23
C ASN A 219 8.16 7.50 -6.06
N ARG A 220 9.36 7.07 -5.64
CA ARG A 220 10.54 7.94 -5.52
C ARG A 220 10.96 8.45 -6.90
N TYR A 221 11.03 7.55 -7.87
CA TYR A 221 11.29 7.86 -9.27
C TYR A 221 10.31 8.91 -9.82
N TRP A 222 8.99 8.69 -9.67
CA TRP A 222 7.99 9.66 -10.13
C TRP A 222 8.03 10.99 -9.39
N LYS A 223 8.39 10.97 -8.09
CA LYS A 223 8.57 12.21 -7.32
C LYS A 223 9.77 13.01 -7.82
N ASN A 224 10.89 12.35 -8.13
CA ASN A 224 12.09 13.00 -8.63
C ASN A 224 11.86 13.59 -10.03
N ILE A 225 11.08 12.92 -10.87
CA ILE A 225 10.67 13.49 -12.17
C ILE A 225 9.69 14.66 -12.01
N ARG A 226 8.75 14.58 -11.07
CA ARG A 226 7.72 15.61 -10.88
C ARG A 226 8.18 16.82 -10.06
N ASN A 227 9.24 16.69 -9.26
CA ASN A 227 9.93 17.80 -8.59
C ASN A 227 11.29 17.95 -9.26
N PRO A 228 11.43 18.81 -10.29
CA PRO A 228 12.72 19.11 -10.89
C PRO A 228 13.49 20.01 -9.93
N ARG A 229 14.05 19.42 -8.88
CA ARG A 229 15.19 20.01 -8.18
C ARG A 229 16.36 19.14 -8.58
N GLU A 230 17.11 19.65 -9.56
CA GLU A 230 18.34 19.07 -10.12
C GLU A 230 18.14 17.83 -11.02
N VAL A 231 17.58 18.05 -12.21
CA VAL A 231 17.90 17.17 -13.34
C VAL A 231 19.34 17.48 -13.74
N SER A 232 20.23 16.49 -13.73
CA SER A 232 21.62 16.71 -14.14
C SER A 232 21.65 17.08 -15.63
N LEU A 233 22.56 17.96 -16.02
CA LEU A 233 22.75 18.38 -17.42
C LEU A 233 22.92 17.18 -18.37
N ASP A 234 23.47 16.07 -17.88
CA ASP A 234 23.67 14.85 -18.66
C ASP A 234 22.36 14.12 -18.98
N GLU A 235 21.36 14.17 -18.10
CA GLU A 235 20.02 13.60 -18.37
C GLU A 235 19.22 14.45 -19.35
N LEU A 236 19.37 15.78 -19.30
CA LEU A 236 18.77 16.72 -20.26
C LEU A 236 19.38 16.56 -21.66
N LYS A 237 20.70 16.39 -21.76
CA LYS A 237 21.40 16.13 -23.03
C LYS A 237 21.03 14.77 -23.63
N PHE A 238 20.69 13.79 -22.80
CA PHE A 238 20.23 12.48 -23.27
C PHE A 238 18.81 12.52 -23.84
N GLU A 239 17.90 13.29 -23.24
CA GLU A 239 16.53 13.46 -23.77
C GLU A 239 16.46 14.45 -24.95
N PHE A 240 17.41 15.38 -25.07
CA PHE A 240 17.45 16.39 -26.14
C PHE A 240 18.86 16.53 -26.75
N PRO A 241 19.22 15.69 -27.74
CA PRO A 241 20.52 15.78 -28.41
C PRO A 241 20.54 17.03 -29.31
N GLY A 242 21.09 18.13 -28.79
CA GLY A 242 21.16 19.44 -29.45
C GLY A 242 21.25 20.66 -28.53
N LEU A 243 21.24 20.49 -27.20
CA LEU A 243 21.55 21.57 -26.26
C LEU A 243 23.05 21.93 -26.32
N ASP A 244 23.37 23.08 -26.92
CA ASP A 244 24.71 23.65 -26.95
C ASP A 244 25.21 24.05 -25.54
N ASP A 245 26.51 23.91 -25.31
CA ASP A 245 27.19 24.06 -24.02
C ASP A 245 27.21 25.49 -23.44
N GLU A 246 26.64 26.49 -24.13
CA GLU A 246 26.77 27.91 -23.76
C GLU A 246 25.64 28.47 -22.85
N GLU A 247 24.55 27.75 -22.60
CA GLU A 247 23.52 28.19 -21.64
C GLU A 247 23.82 27.72 -20.21
N THR A 248 24.41 28.61 -19.41
CA THR A 248 24.77 28.34 -18.02
C THR A 248 23.53 28.20 -17.12
N PRO A 249 23.50 27.26 -16.15
CA PRO A 249 22.37 27.02 -15.22
C PRO A 249 21.87 28.27 -14.49
N ALA A 250 22.73 29.26 -14.28
CA ALA A 250 22.39 30.54 -13.67
C ALA A 250 21.34 31.35 -14.48
N LYS A 251 21.36 31.27 -15.83
CA LYS A 251 20.36 31.93 -16.69
C LYS A 251 19.00 31.21 -16.68
N ILE A 252 18.99 29.90 -16.41
CA ILE A 252 17.77 29.08 -16.33
C ILE A 252 17.09 29.26 -14.97
N SER A 253 17.86 29.37 -13.88
CA SER A 253 17.33 29.68 -12.54
C SER A 253 16.80 31.11 -12.40
N SER A 254 17.38 32.09 -13.11
CA SER A 254 16.86 33.47 -13.10
C SER A 254 15.54 33.63 -13.88
N ARG A 255 15.28 32.78 -14.89
CA ARG A 255 13.99 32.75 -15.61
C ARG A 255 12.88 32.13 -14.77
N THR A 256 13.15 31.01 -14.11
CA THR A 256 12.14 30.28 -13.31
C THR A 256 11.70 30.99 -12.03
N ALA A 257 12.53 31.87 -11.45
CA ALA A 257 12.15 32.68 -10.29
C ALA A 257 11.35 33.95 -10.67
N ALA A 258 11.54 34.48 -11.89
CA ALA A 258 10.79 35.63 -12.40
C ALA A 258 9.44 35.23 -13.03
N ASP A 259 9.35 34.04 -13.64
CA ASP A 259 8.13 33.54 -14.30
C ASP A 259 7.03 33.07 -13.32
N ALA A 260 7.29 33.05 -12.01
CA ALA A 260 6.28 32.70 -11.01
C ALA A 260 5.36 33.87 -10.62
N SER A 261 5.67 35.13 -10.97
CA SER A 261 4.84 36.29 -10.62
C SER A 261 4.22 37.05 -11.79
N GLU A 262 4.60 36.77 -13.04
CA GLU A 262 3.93 37.30 -14.23
C GLU A 262 3.53 36.13 -15.12
N SER A 263 2.26 35.73 -15.04
CA SER A 263 1.69 34.74 -15.95
C SER A 263 1.67 35.34 -17.36
N GLN A 264 2.74 35.12 -18.12
CA GLN A 264 2.72 35.38 -19.55
C GLN A 264 1.53 34.62 -20.17
N PRO A 265 0.81 35.24 -21.12
CA PRO A 265 -0.27 34.56 -21.82
C PRO A 265 0.28 33.32 -22.51
N LEU A 266 -0.42 32.19 -22.35
CA LEU A 266 -0.06 30.92 -22.99
C LEU A 266 0.03 31.13 -24.50
N SER A 267 0.98 30.44 -25.14
CA SER A 267 0.95 30.33 -26.59
C SER A 267 -0.33 29.61 -27.06
N ASP A 268 -0.79 29.89 -28.27
CA ASP A 268 -2.00 29.26 -28.83
C ASP A 268 -1.89 27.72 -28.85
N GLU A 269 -0.69 27.17 -29.07
CA GLU A 269 -0.44 25.73 -29.09
C GLU A 269 -0.56 25.11 -27.68
N GLU A 270 0.03 25.74 -26.66
CA GLU A 270 -0.10 25.31 -25.27
C GLU A 270 -1.54 25.42 -24.76
N LEU A 271 -2.24 26.49 -25.14
CA LEU A 271 -3.64 26.68 -24.81
C LEU A 271 -4.50 25.57 -25.44
N ASN A 272 -4.27 25.25 -26.71
CA ASN A 272 -4.99 24.18 -27.42
C ASN A 272 -4.73 22.79 -26.80
N GLU A 273 -3.50 22.48 -26.41
CA GLU A 273 -3.20 21.21 -25.75
C GLU A 273 -3.80 21.14 -24.33
N LYS A 274 -3.75 22.24 -23.57
CA LYS A 274 -4.45 22.34 -22.28
C LYS A 274 -5.95 22.17 -22.44
N LEU A 275 -6.57 22.82 -23.42
CA LEU A 275 -8.00 22.67 -23.74
C LEU A 275 -8.35 21.21 -24.07
N ARG A 276 -7.49 20.51 -24.81
CA ARG A 276 -7.69 19.09 -25.15
C ARG A 276 -7.61 18.21 -23.89
N LEU A 277 -6.53 18.31 -23.12
CA LEU A 277 -6.27 17.45 -21.95
C LEU A 277 -7.25 17.73 -20.80
N TYR A 278 -7.38 19.00 -20.38
CA TYR A 278 -8.34 19.38 -19.33
C TYR A 278 -9.78 19.19 -19.80
N GLY A 279 -10.06 19.43 -21.08
CA GLY A 279 -11.38 19.22 -21.64
C GLY A 279 -11.89 17.80 -21.47
N ILE A 280 -11.02 16.81 -21.68
CA ILE A 280 -11.37 15.40 -21.49
C ILE A 280 -11.42 15.06 -20.00
N LEU A 281 -10.40 15.44 -19.23
CA LEU A 281 -10.35 15.15 -17.80
C LEU A 281 -11.58 15.71 -17.05
N TRP A 282 -11.93 16.98 -17.28
CA TRP A 282 -13.03 17.65 -16.60
C TRP A 282 -14.38 17.15 -17.11
N LYS A 283 -14.52 16.92 -18.43
CA LYS A 283 -15.73 16.30 -18.99
C LYS A 283 -16.00 14.95 -18.35
N VAL A 284 -14.98 14.14 -18.15
CA VAL A 284 -15.13 12.83 -17.51
C VAL A 284 -15.38 12.96 -16.02
N THR A 285 -14.63 13.81 -15.33
CA THR A 285 -14.76 14.03 -13.89
C THR A 285 -16.18 14.47 -13.54
N PHE A 286 -16.70 15.53 -14.16
CA PHE A 286 -18.02 16.07 -13.83
C PHE A 286 -19.20 15.26 -14.40
N ARG A 287 -18.94 14.29 -15.29
CA ARG A 287 -19.94 13.30 -15.75
C ARG A 287 -19.90 11.98 -15.01
N CYS A 288 -18.93 11.78 -14.13
CA CYS A 288 -18.81 10.56 -13.34
C CYS A 288 -20.08 10.39 -12.47
N PRO A 289 -20.75 9.22 -12.50
CA PRO A 289 -22.01 8.98 -11.79
C PRO A 289 -21.76 8.72 -10.29
N VAL A 290 -21.18 9.69 -9.61
CA VAL A 290 -20.87 9.65 -8.19
C VAL A 290 -21.44 10.88 -7.49
N LEU A 291 -21.52 10.83 -6.16
CA LEU A 291 -22.05 11.95 -5.38
C LEU A 291 -21.21 13.23 -5.61
N PRO A 292 -21.85 14.39 -5.81
CA PRO A 292 -21.19 15.68 -6.06
C PRO A 292 -20.08 16.04 -5.07
N HIS A 293 -20.20 15.69 -3.78
CA HIS A 293 -19.16 15.99 -2.78
C HIS A 293 -17.80 15.37 -3.15
N LEU A 294 -17.77 14.16 -3.74
CA LEU A 294 -16.53 13.50 -4.17
C LEU A 294 -15.90 14.26 -5.34
N LEU A 295 -16.71 14.74 -6.28
CA LEU A 295 -16.26 15.49 -7.45
C LEU A 295 -15.69 16.85 -7.04
N ILE A 296 -16.42 17.60 -6.21
CA ILE A 296 -15.99 18.90 -5.70
C ILE A 296 -14.65 18.77 -4.97
N THR A 297 -14.54 17.77 -4.11
CA THR A 297 -13.32 17.52 -3.34
C THR A 297 -12.15 17.12 -4.22
N PHE A 298 -12.39 16.19 -5.15
CA PHE A 298 -11.38 15.78 -6.11
C PHE A 298 -10.87 16.99 -6.88
N SER A 299 -11.76 17.88 -7.32
CA SER A 299 -11.40 19.07 -8.07
C SER A 299 -10.56 20.06 -7.25
N PHE A 300 -10.96 20.39 -6.01
CA PHE A 300 -10.12 21.22 -5.13
C PHE A 300 -8.74 20.58 -4.90
N ASN A 301 -8.68 19.27 -4.68
CA ASN A 301 -7.41 18.60 -4.38
C ASN A 301 -6.50 18.43 -5.59
N LYS A 302 -7.05 17.97 -6.73
CA LYS A 302 -6.26 17.55 -7.90
C LYS A 302 -6.16 18.61 -8.97
N LEU A 303 -7.18 19.45 -9.13
CA LEU A 303 -7.17 20.51 -10.15
C LEU A 303 -6.65 21.82 -9.59
N LEU A 304 -6.97 22.13 -8.33
CA LEU A 304 -6.54 23.38 -7.66
C LEU A 304 -5.39 23.20 -6.66
N GLY A 305 -4.89 21.96 -6.49
CA GLY A 305 -3.73 21.65 -5.66
C GLY A 305 -3.94 21.79 -4.16
N GLU A 306 -5.17 21.95 -3.68
CA GLU A 306 -5.43 22.12 -2.25
C GLU A 306 -5.16 20.83 -1.46
N LYS A 307 -4.48 20.95 -0.32
CA LYS A 307 -4.26 19.79 0.57
C LYS A 307 -5.61 19.33 1.15
N PRO A 308 -5.86 18.01 1.27
CA PRO A 308 -7.12 17.51 1.83
C PRO A 308 -7.46 18.08 3.20
N ALA A 309 -6.46 18.24 4.08
CA ALA A 309 -6.65 18.85 5.41
C ALA A 309 -7.15 20.31 5.34
N SER A 310 -6.69 21.08 4.34
CA SER A 310 -7.13 22.47 4.12
C SER A 310 -8.59 22.52 3.65
N ILE A 311 -8.98 21.60 2.76
CA ILE A 311 -10.37 21.47 2.30
C ILE A 311 -11.27 21.17 3.51
N VAL A 312 -10.89 20.19 4.34
CA VAL A 312 -11.69 19.86 5.53
C VAL A 312 -11.75 21.03 6.50
N ALA A 313 -10.65 21.69 6.82
CA ALA A 313 -10.64 22.81 7.76
C ALA A 313 -11.46 24.01 7.25
N GLY A 314 -11.28 24.41 6.00
CA GLY A 314 -11.86 25.66 5.46
C GLY A 314 -13.23 25.52 4.79
N LYS A 315 -13.60 24.31 4.33
CA LYS A 315 -14.76 24.11 3.45
C LYS A 315 -15.82 23.17 4.00
N SER A 316 -15.55 22.43 5.09
CA SER A 316 -16.46 21.40 5.62
C SER A 316 -17.85 21.90 6.03
N LYS A 317 -17.96 23.13 6.52
CA LYS A 317 -19.24 23.70 6.97
C LYS A 317 -20.04 24.38 5.83
N LYS A 318 -19.49 24.46 4.62
CA LYS A 318 -20.15 25.11 3.48
C LYS A 318 -21.09 24.15 2.78
N PHE A 319 -22.18 24.70 2.25
CA PHE A 319 -23.10 23.97 1.38
C PHE A 319 -22.40 23.53 0.10
N LEU A 320 -22.74 22.34 -0.40
CA LEU A 320 -22.14 21.83 -1.64
C LEU A 320 -22.43 22.73 -2.84
N GLN A 321 -23.59 23.39 -2.89
CA GLN A 321 -23.90 24.38 -3.91
C GLN A 321 -22.87 25.52 -3.90
N LYS A 322 -22.59 26.09 -2.73
CA LYS A 322 -21.62 27.19 -2.60
C LYS A 322 -20.19 26.72 -2.89
N LEU A 323 -19.87 25.46 -2.59
CA LEU A 323 -18.59 24.88 -2.97
C LEU A 323 -18.46 24.64 -4.47
N GLY A 324 -19.55 24.36 -5.17
CA GLY A 324 -19.59 24.30 -6.63
C GLY A 324 -19.27 25.66 -7.27
N GLU A 325 -19.90 26.72 -6.77
CA GLU A 325 -19.64 28.11 -7.20
C GLU A 325 -18.17 28.51 -6.97
N LEU A 326 -17.67 28.30 -5.74
CA LEU A 326 -16.28 28.59 -5.42
C LEU A 326 -15.30 27.78 -6.27
N LEU A 327 -15.62 26.53 -6.58
CA LEU A 327 -14.79 25.69 -7.43
C LEU A 327 -14.74 26.24 -8.86
N GLU A 328 -15.87 26.68 -9.41
CA GLU A 328 -15.95 27.28 -10.73
C GLU A 328 -15.14 28.58 -10.81
N GLU A 329 -15.35 29.50 -9.86
CA GLU A 329 -14.61 30.76 -9.77
C GLU A 329 -13.09 30.52 -9.73
N GLU A 330 -12.64 29.59 -8.89
CA GLU A 330 -11.21 29.24 -8.77
C GLU A 330 -10.66 28.57 -10.04
N LEU A 331 -11.45 27.75 -10.73
CA LEU A 331 -11.04 27.15 -12.00
C LEU A 331 -10.93 28.20 -13.10
N ILE A 332 -11.85 29.16 -13.19
CA ILE A 332 -11.78 30.29 -14.13
C ILE A 332 -10.51 31.10 -13.85
N LEU A 333 -10.27 31.44 -12.59
CA LEU A 333 -9.12 32.24 -12.19
C LEU A 333 -7.78 31.54 -12.48
N LYS A 334 -7.66 30.25 -12.13
CA LYS A 334 -6.36 29.55 -12.13
C LYS A 334 -6.04 28.77 -13.41
N SER A 335 -7.03 28.36 -14.19
CA SER A 335 -6.77 27.49 -15.34
C SER A 335 -6.34 28.23 -16.60
N GLN A 336 -6.59 29.54 -16.67
CA GLN A 336 -6.41 30.37 -17.87
C GLN A 336 -7.22 29.87 -19.10
N LEU A 337 -8.25 29.04 -18.87
CA LEU A 337 -9.14 28.56 -19.93
C LEU A 337 -10.33 29.49 -20.10
N PRO A 338 -10.95 29.55 -21.31
CA PRO A 338 -12.14 30.37 -21.54
C PRO A 338 -13.27 30.02 -20.56
N GLU A 339 -13.89 31.03 -19.98
CA GLU A 339 -14.92 30.84 -18.95
C GLU A 339 -16.08 29.95 -19.42
N ASP A 340 -16.58 30.17 -20.65
CA ASP A 340 -17.66 29.38 -21.23
C ASP A 340 -17.29 27.89 -21.37
N PHE A 341 -16.01 27.60 -21.62
CA PHE A 341 -15.52 26.23 -21.68
C PHE A 341 -15.62 25.56 -20.29
N ILE A 342 -15.24 26.27 -19.23
CA ILE A 342 -15.30 25.77 -17.85
C ILE A 342 -16.77 25.55 -17.44
N ARG A 343 -17.61 26.57 -17.64
CA ARG A 343 -19.06 26.53 -17.39
C ARG A 343 -19.72 25.33 -18.05
N ALA A 344 -19.42 25.09 -19.34
CA ALA A 344 -19.98 23.95 -20.08
C ALA A 344 -19.58 22.58 -19.49
N ARG A 345 -18.42 22.48 -18.82
CA ARG A 345 -17.96 21.23 -18.19
C ARG A 345 -18.53 21.06 -16.78
N ILE A 346 -18.67 22.14 -16.02
CA ILE A 346 -19.22 22.13 -14.66
C ILE A 346 -20.76 22.03 -14.67
N ALA A 347 -21.43 22.40 -15.76
CA ALA A 347 -22.90 22.33 -15.87
C ALA A 347 -23.50 21.00 -15.39
N ARG A 348 -22.83 19.86 -15.64
CA ARG A 348 -23.29 18.55 -15.17
C ARG A 348 -23.18 18.39 -13.64
N LEU A 349 -22.17 18.97 -13.01
CA LEU A 349 -22.06 19.04 -11.56
C LEU A 349 -23.27 19.79 -10.98
N TYR A 350 -23.63 20.95 -11.52
CA TYR A 350 -24.80 21.71 -11.05
C TYR A 350 -26.13 20.97 -11.25
N GLN A 351 -26.32 20.30 -12.39
CA GLN A 351 -27.47 19.42 -12.58
C GLN A 351 -27.56 18.35 -11.47
N ASN A 352 -26.42 17.77 -11.09
CA ASN A 352 -26.35 16.77 -10.03
C ASN A 352 -26.48 17.36 -8.62
N LEU A 353 -26.08 18.62 -8.39
CA LEU A 353 -26.33 19.33 -7.14
C LEU A 353 -27.82 19.64 -6.95
N GLY A 354 -28.58 19.80 -8.03
CA GLY A 354 -30.03 20.00 -8.00
C GLY A 354 -30.86 18.75 -7.63
N LYS A 355 -30.27 17.56 -7.72
CA LYS A 355 -30.89 16.27 -7.41
C LYS A 355 -31.02 16.00 -5.92
N THR A 356 -31.88 15.06 -5.55
CA THR A 356 -31.93 14.52 -4.18
C THR A 356 -30.85 13.44 -3.99
N PHE A 357 -30.60 13.06 -2.74
CA PHE A 357 -29.70 11.95 -2.42
C PHE A 357 -30.17 10.62 -3.00
N ASP A 358 -31.49 10.42 -3.09
CA ASP A 358 -32.08 9.16 -3.56
C ASP A 358 -31.95 8.94 -5.07
N ASP A 359 -31.76 10.02 -5.84
CA ASP A 359 -31.53 9.98 -7.28
C ASP A 359 -30.19 9.31 -7.66
N PHE A 360 -29.30 9.06 -6.69
CA PHE A 360 -28.01 8.42 -6.91
C PHE A 360 -28.08 6.93 -6.59
N GLN A 361 -27.66 6.11 -7.55
CA GLN A 361 -27.50 4.67 -7.37
C GLN A 361 -26.23 4.40 -6.54
N LEU A 362 -26.41 4.34 -5.23
CA LEU A 362 -25.36 3.95 -4.28
C LEU A 362 -25.46 2.46 -3.97
N ASP A 363 -24.33 1.83 -3.68
CA ASP A 363 -24.34 0.51 -3.08
C ASP A 363 -25.02 0.55 -1.69
N PRO A 364 -25.61 -0.57 -1.20
CA PRO A 364 -26.33 -0.59 0.07
C PRO A 364 -25.54 -0.01 1.24
N ARG A 365 -24.24 -0.34 1.36
CA ARG A 365 -23.36 0.19 2.40
C ARG A 365 -23.14 1.70 2.27
N GLY A 366 -23.09 2.21 1.04
CA GLY A 366 -23.06 3.64 0.73
C GLY A 366 -24.27 4.38 1.30
N ARG A 367 -25.47 3.83 1.07
CA ARG A 367 -26.73 4.41 1.56
C ARG A 367 -26.86 4.31 3.07
N GLU A 368 -26.62 3.14 3.65
CA GLU A 368 -26.64 2.90 5.11
C GLU A 368 -25.70 3.82 5.89
N SER A 369 -24.61 4.27 5.26
CA SER A 369 -23.63 5.14 5.91
C SER A 369 -24.04 6.61 5.98
N LEU A 370 -25.11 7.02 5.31
CA LEU A 370 -25.54 8.43 5.19
C LEU A 370 -27.07 8.59 5.34
N PRO A 371 -27.71 8.02 6.38
CA PRO A 371 -29.17 8.02 6.50
C PRO A 371 -29.75 9.43 6.65
N THR A 372 -28.99 10.36 7.23
CA THR A 372 -29.39 11.76 7.43
C THR A 372 -29.52 12.58 6.14
N LEU A 373 -29.12 12.01 4.99
CA LEU A 373 -29.16 12.65 3.68
C LEU A 373 -30.34 12.23 2.82
N GLU A 374 -31.08 11.19 3.19
CA GLU A 374 -32.24 10.70 2.44
C GLU A 374 -33.28 11.81 2.19
N GLY A 375 -33.83 11.87 0.97
CA GLY A 375 -34.77 12.90 0.53
C GLY A 375 -34.19 14.31 0.36
N ARG A 376 -32.97 14.60 0.85
CA ARG A 376 -32.41 15.95 0.82
C ARG A 376 -31.80 16.27 -0.53
N LYS A 377 -31.98 17.52 -0.98
CA LYS A 377 -31.27 18.06 -2.16
C LYS A 377 -29.78 18.15 -1.88
N ILE A 378 -28.97 17.55 -2.75
CA ILE A 378 -27.51 17.47 -2.55
C ILE A 378 -26.89 18.86 -2.40
N GLY A 379 -27.25 19.83 -3.23
CA GLY A 379 -26.71 21.19 -3.14
C GLY A 379 -26.96 21.88 -1.80
N ARG A 380 -27.99 21.45 -1.05
CA ARG A 380 -28.36 21.97 0.28
C ARG A 380 -27.76 21.19 1.44
N THR A 381 -26.93 20.19 1.17
CA THR A 381 -26.14 19.49 2.19
C THR A 381 -24.80 20.19 2.37
N VAL A 382 -24.15 20.01 3.52
CA VAL A 382 -22.81 20.54 3.80
C VAL A 382 -21.77 19.44 3.68
N LEU A 383 -20.54 19.80 3.28
CA LEU A 383 -19.49 18.82 2.99
C LEU A 383 -19.21 17.88 4.18
N LYS A 384 -19.29 18.36 5.42
CA LYS A 384 -19.06 17.54 6.61
C LYS A 384 -20.03 16.39 6.82
N GLU A 385 -21.25 16.49 6.28
CA GLU A 385 -22.26 15.43 6.42
C GLU A 385 -21.87 14.15 5.67
N TYR A 386 -20.87 14.22 4.77
CA TYR A 386 -20.38 13.08 4.01
C TYR A 386 -19.18 12.37 4.66
N TYR A 387 -18.68 12.88 5.79
CA TYR A 387 -17.61 12.21 6.53
C TYR A 387 -18.20 11.13 7.44
N ARG A 388 -17.71 9.90 7.30
CA ARG A 388 -18.23 8.73 8.03
C ARG A 388 -17.76 8.60 9.48
N LEU A 389 -16.74 9.35 9.88
CA LEU A 389 -16.15 9.26 11.21
C LEU A 389 -16.16 10.64 11.86
N ASP A 390 -16.63 10.67 13.11
CA ASP A 390 -16.46 11.80 14.02
C ASP A 390 -15.28 11.46 14.96
N PRO A 391 -14.19 12.26 14.99
CA PRO A 391 -13.99 13.51 14.27
C PRO A 391 -13.42 13.29 12.84
N PRO A 392 -13.78 14.16 11.87
CA PRO A 392 -13.45 13.99 10.44
C PRO A 392 -11.93 13.96 10.15
N GLU A 393 -11.12 14.53 11.04
CA GLU A 393 -9.67 14.60 10.98
C GLU A 393 -9.02 13.21 10.94
N GLY A 394 -9.64 12.20 11.56
CA GLY A 394 -9.08 10.84 11.64
C GLY A 394 -9.01 10.11 10.29
N ASN A 395 -9.67 10.61 9.24
CA ASN A 395 -9.83 9.85 8.00
C ASN A 395 -9.77 10.67 6.69
N ILE A 396 -9.31 11.91 6.76
CA ILE A 396 -9.15 12.79 5.60
C ILE A 396 -8.38 12.11 4.44
N PRO A 397 -7.26 11.38 4.67
CA PRO A 397 -6.53 10.73 3.58
C PRO A 397 -7.34 9.65 2.87
N MET A 398 -8.12 8.84 3.60
CA MET A 398 -8.91 7.75 3.00
C MET A 398 -10.05 8.29 2.16
N TRP A 399 -10.73 9.33 2.64
CA TRP A 399 -11.81 9.97 1.89
C TRP A 399 -11.30 10.66 0.62
N SER A 400 -10.18 11.39 0.69
CA SER A 400 -9.52 11.94 -0.50
C SER A 400 -9.11 10.85 -1.49
N GLN A 401 -8.58 9.72 -0.99
CA GLN A 401 -8.27 8.55 -1.84
C GLN A 401 -9.52 7.94 -2.46
N LEU A 402 -10.65 7.89 -1.75
CA LEU A 402 -11.92 7.38 -2.28
C LEU A 402 -12.41 8.24 -3.44
N ALA A 403 -12.40 9.57 -3.28
CA ALA A 403 -12.74 10.52 -4.34
C ALA A 403 -11.85 10.30 -5.57
N GLN A 404 -10.54 10.19 -5.37
CA GLN A 404 -9.58 9.91 -6.45
C GLN A 404 -9.85 8.58 -7.14
N ARG A 405 -10.04 7.48 -6.40
CA ARG A 405 -10.30 6.14 -6.98
C ARG A 405 -11.57 6.13 -7.82
N LYS A 406 -12.64 6.77 -7.35
CA LYS A 406 -13.93 6.83 -8.06
C LYS A 406 -13.81 7.59 -9.39
N VAL A 407 -13.16 8.75 -9.39
CA VAL A 407 -12.91 9.51 -10.63
C VAL A 407 -11.98 8.75 -11.57
N GLN A 408 -10.93 8.11 -11.06
CA GLN A 408 -10.04 7.26 -11.88
C GLN A 408 -10.78 6.07 -12.52
N GLN A 409 -11.70 5.42 -11.79
CA GLN A 409 -12.54 4.36 -12.35
C GLN A 409 -13.41 4.88 -13.51
N CYS A 410 -14.04 6.04 -13.33
CA CYS A 410 -14.80 6.72 -14.39
C CYS A 410 -13.92 7.04 -15.61
N LEU A 411 -12.69 7.50 -15.39
CA LEU A 411 -11.74 7.78 -16.47
C LEU A 411 -11.36 6.51 -17.23
N VAL A 412 -11.03 5.43 -16.53
CA VAL A 412 -10.72 4.14 -17.17
C VAL A 412 -11.92 3.63 -17.97
N GLN A 413 -13.14 3.72 -17.43
CA GLN A 413 -14.35 3.32 -18.15
C GLN A 413 -14.59 4.16 -19.40
N TYR A 414 -14.43 5.48 -19.30
CA TYR A 414 -14.55 6.39 -20.44
C TYR A 414 -13.53 6.11 -21.54
N LEU A 415 -12.25 5.90 -21.17
CA LEU A 415 -11.20 5.58 -22.13
C LEU A 415 -11.44 4.23 -22.82
N ARG A 416 -11.97 3.25 -22.09
CA ARG A 416 -12.37 1.95 -22.67
C ARG A 416 -13.52 2.10 -23.67
N SER A 417 -14.54 2.89 -23.34
CA SER A 417 -15.72 3.05 -24.20
C SER A 417 -15.45 3.89 -25.45
N THR A 418 -14.51 4.83 -25.37
CA THR A 418 -14.20 5.75 -26.48
C THR A 418 -13.13 5.24 -27.44
N LYS A 419 -12.55 4.05 -27.21
CA LYS A 419 -11.41 3.50 -27.99
C LYS A 419 -10.21 4.45 -28.12
N ILE A 420 -10.09 5.47 -27.27
CA ILE A 420 -8.98 6.43 -27.32
C ILE A 420 -7.76 5.79 -26.64
N LYS A 421 -6.89 5.15 -27.43
CA LYS A 421 -5.65 4.53 -26.94
C LYS A 421 -4.61 5.56 -26.47
N GLU A 422 -4.61 6.78 -27.01
CA GLU A 422 -3.55 7.78 -26.81
C GLU A 422 -3.57 8.47 -25.44
N ILE A 423 -4.73 8.66 -24.80
CA ILE A 423 -4.84 9.47 -23.57
C ILE A 423 -4.37 8.70 -22.31
N LYS A 424 -4.29 7.37 -22.40
CA LYS A 424 -3.99 6.51 -21.24
C LYS A 424 -2.60 6.75 -20.64
N ASN A 425 -1.67 7.32 -21.40
CA ASN A 425 -0.28 7.48 -20.99
C ASN A 425 0.04 8.81 -20.27
N ASN A 426 -0.81 9.84 -20.39
CA ASN A 426 -0.51 11.18 -19.85
C ASN A 426 -1.37 11.59 -18.63
N LEU A 427 -2.48 10.91 -18.34
CA LEU A 427 -3.45 11.30 -17.29
C LEU A 427 -3.56 10.36 -16.07
N LEU A 428 -2.97 9.16 -16.13
CA LEU A 428 -2.93 8.18 -15.03
C LEU A 428 -1.58 8.25 -14.31
#